data_AF-A0A1X4I3H0-F1
#
_entry.id   AF-A0A1X4I3H0-F1
#
_cell.length_a   1.000
_cell.length_b   1.000
_cell.length_c   1.000
_cell.angle_alpha   90.00
_cell.angle_beta   90.00
_cell.angle_gamma   90.00
#
_symmetry.space_group_name_H-M   'P 1'
#
loop_
_entity.id
_entity.type
_entity.pdbx_description
1 polymer ?
#
loop_
_entity_poly.entity_id
_entity_poly.type
_entity_poly.pdbx_seq_one_letter_code
_entity_poly.pdbx_strand_id
1 'polypeptide(L)' 'MATCEVCGNSYGMTFEVHAQGAVHVFDCFSCAIHRMAPICEHCRVQIIGQGVEADGHWFCGAHCARAEGKAGIVDKV' A
#
# COMPACT_ATOMS: atom_id res chain seq x y z
N MET A 1 -13.19 -11.51 -19.86
CA MET A 1 -13.16 -10.68 -18.64
C MET A 1 -11.90 -11.04 -17.90
N ALA A 2 -11.18 -10.06 -17.35
CA ALA A 2 -9.95 -10.36 -16.62
C ALA A 2 -10.30 -10.96 -15.24
N THR A 3 -9.35 -11.66 -14.63
CA THR A 3 -9.52 -12.32 -13.33
C THR A 3 -8.72 -11.56 -12.28
N CYS A 4 -9.36 -11.27 -11.15
CA CYS A 4 -8.70 -10.61 -10.02
C CYS A 4 -7.57 -11.51 -9.47
N GLU A 5 -6.38 -10.95 -9.33
CA GLU A 5 -5.20 -11.66 -8.81
C GLU A 5 -5.31 -12.12 -7.36
N VAL A 6 -6.26 -11.55 -6.60
CA VAL A 6 -6.41 -11.80 -5.16
C VAL A 6 -7.55 -12.77 -4.87
N CYS A 7 -8.77 -12.46 -5.31
CA CYS A 7 -9.95 -13.26 -4.98
C CYS A 7 -10.34 -14.28 -6.06
N GLY A 8 -9.71 -14.24 -7.24
CA GLY A 8 -10.01 -15.13 -8.36
C GLY A 8 -11.34 -14.87 -9.07
N ASN A 9 -12.05 -13.79 -8.71
CA ASN A 9 -13.29 -13.40 -9.37
C ASN A 9 -13.03 -12.92 -10.80
N SER A 10 -13.87 -13.34 -11.74
CA SER A 10 -13.83 -12.87 -13.12
C SER A 10 -14.96 -11.87 -13.33
N TYR A 11 -14.61 -10.59 -13.46
CA TYR A 11 -15.57 -9.50 -13.43
C TYR A 11 -15.41 -8.54 -14.61
N GLY A 12 -16.50 -7.90 -15.02
CA GLY A 12 -16.54 -7.11 -16.25
C GLY A 12 -15.86 -5.76 -16.10
N MET A 13 -15.83 -5.24 -14.88
CA MET A 13 -15.20 -3.97 -14.53
C MET A 13 -13.92 -4.18 -13.72
N THR A 14 -13.18 -5.25 -14.01
CA THR A 14 -11.79 -5.33 -13.56
C THR A 14 -10.99 -4.14 -14.08
N PHE A 15 -9.99 -3.71 -13.33
CA PHE A 15 -9.09 -2.63 -13.68
C PHE A 15 -7.64 -3.04 -13.50
N GLU A 16 -6.76 -2.34 -14.20
CA GLU A 16 -5.32 -2.55 -14.11
C GLU A 16 -4.65 -1.48 -13.23
N VAL A 17 -3.66 -1.89 -12.46
CA VAL A 17 -2.73 -1.00 -11.76
C VAL A 17 -1.34 -1.24 -12.32
N HIS A 18 -0.77 -0.19 -12.92
CA HIS A 18 0.59 -0.20 -13.49
C HIS A 18 1.54 0.42 -12.47
N ALA A 19 2.21 -0.41 -11.67
CA ALA A 19 3.10 0.05 -10.60
C ALA A 19 4.10 -1.04 -10.20
N GLN A 20 5.15 -0.66 -9.44
CA GLN A 20 6.15 -1.61 -8.92
C GLN A 20 6.83 -2.48 -10.01
N GLY A 21 6.90 -1.97 -11.24
CA GLY A 21 7.49 -2.68 -12.38
C GLY A 21 6.60 -3.77 -13.00
N ALA A 22 5.33 -3.86 -12.60
CA ALA A 22 4.38 -4.83 -13.12
C ALA A 22 3.02 -4.20 -13.44
N VAL A 23 2.22 -4.95 -14.20
CA VAL A 23 0.79 -4.66 -14.43
C VAL A 23 0.01 -5.67 -13.60
N HIS A 24 -0.86 -5.17 -12.72
CA HIS A 24 -1.71 -5.97 -11.87
C HIS A 24 -3.18 -5.82 -12.22
N VAL A 25 -3.97 -6.88 -12.09
CA VAL A 25 -5.42 -6.88 -12.36
C VAL A 25 -6.23 -7.13 -11.10
N PHE A 26 -7.20 -6.26 -10.82
CA PHE A 26 -8.12 -6.39 -9.68
C PHE A 26 -9.58 -6.11 -10.07
N ASP A 27 -10.51 -6.65 -9.28
CA ASP A 27 -11.95 -6.39 -9.41
C ASP A 27 -12.47 -5.33 -8.44
N CYS A 28 -11.69 -4.95 -7.43
CA CYS A 28 -12.04 -3.92 -6.45
C CYS A 28 -10.78 -3.32 -5.79
N PHE A 29 -10.91 -2.11 -5.24
CA PHE A 29 -9.81 -1.45 -4.52
C PHE A 29 -9.37 -2.22 -3.28
N SER A 30 -10.27 -2.93 -2.61
CA SER A 30 -9.91 -3.75 -1.44
C SER A 30 -8.87 -4.82 -1.81
N CYS A 31 -9.07 -5.54 -2.92
CA CYS A 31 -8.09 -6.50 -3.42
C CYS A 31 -6.77 -5.83 -3.84
N ALA A 32 -6.83 -4.70 -4.54
CA ALA A 32 -5.64 -3.94 -4.92
C ALA A 32 -4.82 -3.51 -3.70
N ILE A 33 -5.48 -2.91 -2.70
CA ILE A 33 -4.87 -2.48 -1.44
C ILE A 33 -4.30 -3.69 -0.68
N HIS A 34 -5.06 -4.78 -0.56
CA HIS A 34 -4.61 -6.02 0.08
C HIS A 34 -3.29 -6.54 -0.49
N ARG A 35 -3.15 -6.49 -1.82
CA ARG A 35 -1.96 -7.00 -2.51
C ARG A 35 -0.79 -6.02 -2.53
N MET A 36 -1.06 -4.74 -2.73
CA MET A 36 -0.03 -3.78 -3.15
C MET A 36 0.36 -2.76 -2.09
N ALA A 37 -0.50 -2.48 -1.11
CA ALA A 37 -0.21 -1.46 -0.11
C ALA A 37 0.93 -1.91 0.83
N PRO A 38 1.99 -1.11 1.01
CA PRO A 38 2.99 -1.39 2.02
C PRO A 38 2.36 -1.47 3.41
N ILE A 39 2.99 -2.22 4.31
CA ILE A 39 2.52 -2.37 5.69
C ILE A 39 3.41 -1.52 6.59
N CYS A 40 2.78 -0.68 7.42
CA CYS A 40 3.48 0.08 8.44
C CYS A 40 4.22 -0.87 9.39
N GLU A 41 5.53 -0.67 9.55
CA GLU A 41 6.35 -1.56 10.37
C GLU A 41 6.07 -1.41 11.87
N HIS A 42 5.52 -0.27 12.31
CA HIS A 42 5.11 -0.04 13.69
C HIS A 42 3.70 -0.58 13.99
N CYS A 43 2.66 -0.01 13.37
CA CYS A 43 1.26 -0.30 13.74
C CYS A 43 0.57 -1.33 12.83
N ARG A 44 1.28 -1.89 11.84
CA ARG A 44 0.81 -2.97 10.95
C ARG A 44 -0.40 -2.65 10.07
N VAL A 45 -0.82 -1.39 10.02
CA VAL A 45 -1.86 -0.94 9.07
C VAL A 45 -1.31 -0.90 7.65
N GLN A 46 -2.20 -1.07 6.68
CA GLN A 46 -1.88 -0.85 5.28
C GLN A 46 -1.74 0.65 4.99
N ILE A 47 -0.67 1.02 4.33
CA ILE A 47 -0.36 2.40 3.96
C ILE A 47 -1.09 2.71 2.65
N ILE A 48 -2.28 3.32 2.78
CA ILE A 48 -3.14 3.70 1.65
C ILE A 48 -3.11 5.20 1.34
N GLY A 49 -2.53 6.00 2.23
CA GLY A 49 -2.30 7.44 2.07
C GLY A 49 -0.81 7.75 1.83
N GLN A 50 -0.43 9.01 2.04
CA GLN A 50 0.97 9.41 1.94
C GLN A 50 1.75 8.93 3.17
N GLY A 51 2.33 7.73 3.06
CA GLY A 51 3.23 7.19 4.08
C GLY A 51 4.60 7.89 4.09
N VAL A 52 5.46 7.43 4.99
CA VAL A 52 6.84 7.88 5.11
C VAL A 52 7.77 6.69 4.92
N GLU A 53 8.82 6.88 4.12
CA GLU A 53 9.97 5.99 4.05
C GLU A 53 11.14 6.60 4.85
N ALA A 54 11.79 5.81 5.69
CA ALA A 54 12.96 6.24 6.46
C ALA A 54 13.97 5.09 6.63
N ASP A 55 15.17 5.26 6.07
CA ASP A 55 16.24 4.25 6.03
C ASP A 55 15.77 2.90 5.46
N GLY A 56 14.91 2.91 4.43
CA GLY A 56 14.36 1.71 3.82
C GLY A 56 13.19 1.06 4.61
N HIS A 57 12.72 1.69 5.68
CA HIS A 57 11.55 1.26 6.44
C HIS A 57 10.31 2.08 6.11
N TRP A 58 9.13 1.45 6.17
CA TRP A 58 7.87 2.06 5.77
C TRP A 58 6.91 2.28 6.95
N PHE A 59 6.35 3.50 7.04
CA PHE A 59 5.46 3.91 8.11
C PHE A 59 4.22 4.64 7.57
N CYS A 60 3.08 4.51 8.26
CA CYS A 60 1.85 5.22 7.88
C CYS A 60 1.90 6.73 8.15
N GLY A 61 2.96 7.22 8.82
CA GLY A 61 3.16 8.64 9.13
C GLY A 61 4.33 8.86 10.08
N ALA A 62 4.66 10.13 10.35
CA ALA A 62 5.77 10.55 11.19
C ALA A 62 5.64 10.06 12.62
N HIS A 63 4.42 9.95 13.15
CA HIS A 63 4.18 9.40 14.48
C HIS A 63 4.76 7.98 14.62
N CYS A 64 4.40 7.09 13.71
CA CYS A 64 4.87 5.69 13.72
C CYS A 64 6.37 5.60 13.46
N ALA A 65 6.90 6.40 12.54
CA ALA A 65 8.34 6.41 12.27
C ALA A 65 9.16 6.85 13.50
N ARG A 66 8.71 7.88 14.22
CA ARG A 66 9.37 8.33 15.45
C ARG A 66 9.26 7.33 16.59
N ALA A 67 8.15 6.58 16.67
CA ALA A 67 8.01 5.49 17.63
C ALA A 67 9.06 4.39 17.44
N GLU A 68 9.52 4.19 16.19
CA GLU A 68 10.66 3.31 15.84
C GLU A 68 12.01 4.03 15.84
N GLY A 69 12.12 5.20 16.49
CA GLY A 69 13.37 5.92 16.68
C GLY A 69 13.86 6.73 15.47
N LYS A 70 13.06 6.89 14.41
CA LYS A 70 13.43 7.72 13.27
C LYS A 70 13.32 9.21 13.61
N ALA A 71 14.37 9.98 13.35
CA ALA A 71 14.46 11.40 13.70
C ALA A 71 14.18 12.34 12.51
N GLY A 72 13.71 13.56 12.79
CA GLY A 72 13.58 14.63 11.78
C GLY A 72 12.42 14.48 10.78
N ILE A 73 11.59 13.44 10.92
CA ILE A 73 10.45 13.20 10.04
C ILE A 73 9.27 14.07 10.46
N VAL A 74 8.59 14.70 9.50
CA VAL A 74 7.37 15.50 9.70
C VAL A 74 6.34 15.10 8.65
N ASP A 75 5.09 14.90 9.06
CA ASP A 75 3.99 14.64 8.14
C ASP A 75 3.77 15.86 7.23
N LYS A 76 3.57 15.61 5.94
CA LYS A 76 3.16 16.66 5.00
C LYS A 76 1.65 16.73 5.00
N VAL A 77 1.12 17.91 5.33
CA VAL A 77 -0.32 18.25 5.24
C VAL A 77 -0.58 18.95 3.92
#